data_AF-A0A316RCD3-F1
#
_entry.id   AF-A0A316RCD3-F1
#
_cell.length_a   1.000
_cell.length_b   1.000
_cell.length_c   1.000
_cell.angle_alpha   90.00
_cell.angle_beta   90.00
_cell.angle_gamma   90.00
#
_symmetry.space_group_name_H-M   'P 1'
#
loop_
_entity.id
_entity.type
_entity.pdbx_description
1 polymer ?
#
loop_
_entity_poly.entity_id
_entity_poly.type
_entity_poly.pdbx_seq_one_letter_code
_entity_poly.pdbx_strand_id
1 'polypeptide(L)'
;MWRPWCWWRGTIDMSRKMENGLMTNDSADDNIAVSSVSMLKKSVNSLVTACEHSMTMMNGICGTDYVCEVPIYYISDIHLEEQGDLKDKSFPQIYDWLLLKCRNLVKCLPGQKGIILIGGDIANDRRLVHAFLYVLHELMIEITTTMPIFYVLGNHELWCGEDEHIPCQEIFKLYEEDNSSLATLLENALYYRYKGLSWSHRVLKEEELISMSEADLKELCDSSSCLIFGGLGFTGNNPWYNARGGVYQSVVSESEDVARTARFRDTYNKLLRCAGDKCVLVLTHTPIQDWSDDQYSTNWIYINGHTHQNRISKTHNGARVLSDAQIGYNPKPWKFKCLSIEGEYDPFEKWSDGIYKISKEQYVEFYRGRNVHIICNRPDQIYMLKRNNKYMFLQQGKRLYVLSGGKQCVADFEISYYFENMLEYANRLAQLYLPLKNVLDQISREVHLFGGHGTIHGCIVDIDHYMHIYLNPFDGSLVPYYALNPDFKTVYKSTEKLLEAYSGRYGLAAKSYTKMLKQYTALKKKKKLPLISGRKKCSGSGSSSTQLVTSRAMYSPSAKIYELQYLIDKNVIRHWQDDIIRHNLNINCALSRNTKN
;
A
#
# COMPACT_ATOMS: atom_id res chain seq x y z
N MET A 1 -1.78 13.22 -29.50
CA MET A 1 -0.76 12.96 -30.55
C MET A 1 0.60 13.35 -30.01
N TRP A 2 1.67 12.70 -30.51
CA TRP A 2 3.10 12.90 -30.22
C TRP A 2 3.75 11.95 -29.19
N ARG A 3 4.14 10.77 -29.70
CA ARG A 3 5.51 10.20 -29.64
C ARG A 3 6.15 10.42 -31.04
N PRO A 4 7.38 9.97 -31.39
CA PRO A 4 8.55 9.48 -30.62
C PRO A 4 9.89 10.12 -31.08
N TRP A 5 11.00 9.88 -30.38
CA TRP A 5 12.34 9.85 -31.02
C TRP A 5 13.17 8.66 -30.51
N CYS A 6 13.78 7.95 -31.46
CA CYS A 6 14.70 6.83 -31.28
C CYS A 6 15.99 7.10 -32.09
N TRP A 7 17.06 6.36 -31.71
CA TRP A 7 18.33 6.05 -32.41
C TRP A 7 19.48 7.07 -32.36
N TRP A 8 20.68 6.61 -31.95
CA TRP A 8 21.75 6.21 -32.89
C TRP A 8 22.85 5.35 -32.23
N ARG A 9 23.42 4.44 -33.04
CA ARG A 9 24.54 3.52 -32.79
C ARG A 9 25.89 4.20 -33.09
N GLY A 10 26.97 3.74 -32.48
CA GLY A 10 28.34 4.05 -32.90
C GLY A 10 29.34 3.02 -32.38
N THR A 11 29.72 2.08 -33.24
CA THR A 11 30.80 1.10 -33.10
C THR A 11 32.15 1.79 -33.28
N ILE A 12 33.12 1.51 -32.40
CA ILE A 12 34.56 1.62 -32.72
C ILE A 12 35.26 0.36 -32.21
N ASP A 13 35.83 -0.36 -33.16
CA ASP A 13 36.76 -1.47 -33.01
C ASP A 13 38.19 -0.90 -32.97
N MET A 14 39.00 -1.35 -32.01
CA MET A 14 40.46 -1.24 -32.09
C MET A 14 41.12 -2.43 -31.40
N SER A 15 41.53 -3.39 -32.23
CA SER A 15 42.51 -4.43 -31.95
C SER A 15 43.92 -3.87 -31.71
N ARG A 16 44.65 -4.39 -30.70
CA ARG A 16 46.03 -4.94 -30.85
C ARG A 16 46.63 -5.47 -29.54
N LYS A 17 46.94 -6.78 -29.59
CA LYS A 17 48.13 -7.53 -29.11
C LYS A 17 48.86 -7.08 -27.83
N MET A 18 48.99 -8.03 -26.90
CA MET A 18 50.29 -8.56 -26.47
C MET A 18 50.14 -9.98 -25.89
N GLU A 19 50.94 -10.89 -26.42
CA GLU A 19 51.08 -12.30 -26.02
C GLU A 19 52.20 -12.49 -25.00
N ASN A 20 52.12 -13.64 -24.32
CA ASN A 20 53.18 -14.48 -23.73
C ASN A 20 53.44 -14.42 -22.23
N GLY A 21 53.35 -15.62 -21.62
CA GLY A 21 53.96 -15.96 -20.34
C GLY A 21 53.29 -17.14 -19.63
N LEU A 22 53.47 -18.37 -20.15
CA LEU A 22 53.25 -19.61 -19.37
C LEU A 22 54.27 -19.68 -18.21
N MET A 23 53.87 -20.20 -17.05
CA MET A 23 54.57 -21.26 -16.29
C MET A 23 53.77 -21.61 -15.01
N THR A 24 53.90 -22.89 -14.64
CA THR A 24 53.10 -23.70 -13.72
C THR A 24 53.43 -23.50 -12.23
N ASN A 25 52.51 -23.85 -11.32
CA ASN A 25 52.75 -24.89 -10.28
C ASN A 25 51.56 -25.06 -9.32
N ASP A 26 51.34 -26.33 -8.98
CA ASP A 26 50.31 -26.91 -8.13
C ASP A 26 50.44 -26.62 -6.63
N SER A 27 49.30 -26.85 -5.96
CA SER A 27 49.13 -27.33 -4.56
C SER A 27 49.21 -26.32 -3.40
N ALA A 28 48.04 -25.83 -2.95
CA ALA A 28 47.69 -25.61 -1.53
C ALA A 28 46.30 -24.96 -1.38
N ASP A 29 45.18 -25.67 -1.60
CA ASP A 29 43.84 -25.06 -1.44
C ASP A 29 42.82 -25.81 -0.57
N ASP A 30 43.12 -27.01 -0.06
CA ASP A 30 42.09 -27.79 0.66
C ASP A 30 41.95 -27.49 2.16
N ASN A 31 42.84 -26.69 2.78
CA ASN A 31 42.80 -26.42 4.22
C ASN A 31 42.22 -25.04 4.62
N ILE A 32 41.84 -24.18 3.66
CA ILE A 32 41.26 -22.84 3.94
C ILE A 32 39.71 -22.90 3.93
N ALA A 33 39.11 -23.85 3.20
CA ALA A 33 37.66 -23.96 3.06
C ALA A 33 36.96 -24.42 4.36
N VAL A 34 37.60 -25.26 5.18
CA VAL A 34 36.99 -25.83 6.40
C VAL A 34 36.97 -24.82 7.56
N SER A 35 37.96 -23.92 7.67
CA SER A 35 38.00 -22.91 8.73
C SER A 35 36.93 -21.81 8.51
N SER A 36 36.68 -21.44 7.26
CA SER A 36 35.75 -20.39 6.84
C SER A 36 34.29 -20.75 7.12
N VAL A 37 33.90 -22.02 6.91
CA VAL A 37 32.54 -22.52 7.17
C VAL A 37 32.24 -22.59 8.68
N SER A 38 33.24 -22.87 9.51
CA SER A 38 33.09 -22.92 10.97
C SER A 38 32.88 -21.55 11.62
N MET A 39 33.52 -20.50 11.09
CA MET A 39 33.30 -19.11 11.52
C MET A 39 31.96 -18.54 11.03
N LEU A 40 31.50 -18.95 9.84
CA LEU A 40 30.20 -18.55 9.29
C LEU A 40 29.01 -19.13 10.07
N LYS A 41 29.08 -20.39 10.52
CA LYS A 41 28.07 -20.99 11.42
C LYS A 41 27.97 -20.24 12.76
N LYS A 42 29.09 -19.74 13.30
CA LYS A 42 29.10 -18.93 14.54
C LYS A 42 28.46 -17.55 14.34
N SER A 43 28.62 -16.92 13.18
CA SER A 43 28.05 -15.58 12.91
C SER A 43 26.51 -15.64 12.78
N VAL A 44 26.00 -16.62 12.03
CA VAL A 44 24.54 -16.84 11.87
C VAL A 44 23.90 -17.34 13.17
N ASN A 45 24.55 -18.23 13.92
CA ASN A 45 24.02 -18.63 15.24
C ASN A 45 24.05 -17.49 16.25
N SER A 46 25.04 -16.59 16.22
CA SER A 46 25.01 -15.41 17.10
C SER A 46 23.89 -14.41 16.74
N LEU A 47 23.50 -14.35 15.46
CA LEU A 47 22.31 -13.61 14.99
C LEU A 47 21.00 -14.24 15.49
N VAL A 48 20.93 -15.57 15.59
CA VAL A 48 19.75 -16.30 16.10
C VAL A 48 19.62 -16.17 17.63
N THR A 49 20.72 -16.34 18.38
CA THR A 49 20.69 -16.27 19.87
C THR A 49 20.43 -14.85 20.39
N ALA A 50 20.87 -13.80 19.67
CA ALA A 50 20.50 -12.42 19.98
C ALA A 50 19.02 -12.11 19.67
N CYS A 51 18.42 -12.84 18.72
CA CYS A 51 17.01 -12.75 18.35
C CYS A 51 16.10 -13.39 19.42
N GLU A 52 16.49 -14.54 19.97
CA GLU A 52 15.74 -15.22 21.04
C GLU A 52 15.65 -14.39 22.33
N HIS A 53 16.70 -13.64 22.68
CA HIS A 53 16.67 -12.71 23.82
C HIS A 53 15.78 -11.47 23.60
N SER A 54 15.49 -11.08 22.35
CA SER A 54 14.60 -9.96 22.03
C SER A 54 13.13 -10.37 21.84
N MET A 55 12.86 -11.64 21.51
CA MET A 55 11.51 -12.17 21.34
C MET A 55 10.68 -12.14 22.63
N THR A 56 11.31 -12.23 23.81
CA THR A 56 10.59 -12.23 25.10
C THR A 56 10.09 -10.85 25.53
N MET A 57 10.47 -9.76 24.83
CA MET A 57 10.12 -8.38 25.22
C MET A 57 9.16 -7.65 24.26
N MET A 58 8.65 -8.30 23.20
CA MET A 58 7.86 -7.62 22.16
C MET A 58 6.62 -8.39 21.66
N ASN A 59 5.99 -9.20 22.50
CA ASN A 59 4.63 -9.67 22.23
C ASN A 59 3.64 -8.53 22.50
N GLY A 60 3.37 -7.70 21.49
CA GLY A 60 2.33 -6.68 21.63
C GLY A 60 2.18 -5.63 20.54
N ILE A 61 2.87 -5.69 19.38
CA ILE A 61 2.66 -4.69 18.31
C ILE A 61 2.82 -5.34 16.92
N CYS A 62 1.68 -5.46 16.23
CA CYS A 62 1.44 -5.57 14.79
C CYS A 62 2.52 -6.25 13.92
N GLY A 63 2.25 -7.50 13.51
CA GLY A 63 2.95 -8.12 12.38
C GLY A 63 2.67 -7.32 11.10
N THR A 64 3.72 -6.97 10.37
CA THR A 64 3.63 -6.34 9.06
C THR A 64 3.75 -7.43 7.99
N ASP A 65 2.61 -7.97 7.59
CA ASP A 65 2.49 -8.74 6.35
C ASP A 65 2.57 -7.76 5.17
N TYR A 66 3.32 -8.11 4.12
CA TYR A 66 3.48 -7.31 2.88
C TYR A 66 2.25 -7.42 1.98
N VAL A 67 1.10 -7.14 2.57
CA VAL A 67 -0.10 -6.86 1.84
C VAL A 67 0.15 -5.58 1.04
N CYS A 68 -0.22 -5.53 -0.24
CA CYS A 68 -0.32 -4.24 -0.94
C CYS A 68 -1.44 -3.44 -0.27
N GLU A 69 -1.09 -2.78 0.81
CA GLU A 69 -1.98 -1.98 1.63
C GLU A 69 -2.40 -0.73 0.85
N VAL A 70 -3.70 -0.45 0.84
CA VAL A 70 -4.24 0.83 0.37
C VAL A 70 -4.40 1.72 1.61
N PRO A 71 -3.65 2.83 1.72
CA PRO A 71 -3.84 3.79 2.79
C PRO A 71 -5.20 4.47 2.64
N ILE A 72 -5.96 4.53 3.72
CA ILE A 72 -7.24 5.20 3.84
C ILE A 72 -7.09 6.30 4.87
N TYR A 73 -7.27 7.55 4.43
CA TYR A 73 -7.24 8.74 5.25
C TYR A 73 -8.66 9.20 5.52
N TYR A 74 -9.00 9.51 6.77
CA TYR A 74 -10.38 9.89 7.11
C TYR A 74 -10.48 11.01 8.14
N ILE A 75 -11.57 11.77 8.03
CA ILE A 75 -11.96 12.89 8.90
C ILE A 75 -13.49 13.06 8.86
N SER A 76 -14.08 13.64 9.89
CA SER A 76 -15.53 13.88 9.96
C SER A 76 -15.84 15.08 10.87
N ASP A 77 -17.07 15.60 10.77
CA ASP A 77 -17.65 16.59 11.70
C ASP A 77 -16.74 17.82 11.83
N ILE A 78 -16.35 18.39 10.70
CA ILE A 78 -15.45 19.55 10.65
C ILE A 78 -16.16 20.79 11.17
N HIS A 79 -17.45 20.97 10.84
CA HIS A 79 -18.28 22.13 11.23
C HIS A 79 -17.56 23.46 10.98
N LEU A 80 -17.26 23.78 9.71
CA LEU A 80 -16.43 24.95 9.34
C LEU A 80 -16.85 26.25 10.02
N GLU A 81 -18.16 26.46 10.12
CA GLU A 81 -18.81 27.59 10.79
C GLU A 81 -18.43 27.74 12.28
N GLU A 82 -18.12 26.63 12.95
CA GLU A 82 -17.69 26.61 14.35
C GLU A 82 -16.17 26.66 14.51
N GLN A 83 -15.41 26.38 13.44
CA GLN A 83 -13.94 26.34 13.49
C GLN A 83 -13.29 27.72 13.37
N GLY A 84 -14.04 28.73 12.92
CA GLY A 84 -13.62 30.11 12.77
C GLY A 84 -14.78 31.03 12.47
N ASP A 85 -14.58 32.32 12.70
CA ASP A 85 -15.54 33.34 12.28
C ASP A 85 -15.51 33.44 10.75
N LEU A 86 -16.46 32.81 10.06
CA LEU A 86 -16.57 32.79 8.60
C LEU A 86 -17.76 33.60 8.08
N LYS A 87 -18.60 34.10 8.99
CA LYS A 87 -19.79 34.87 8.65
C LYS A 87 -19.41 36.15 7.91
N ASP A 88 -20.16 36.47 6.87
CA ASP A 88 -19.98 37.68 6.04
C ASP A 88 -18.60 37.82 5.36
N LYS A 89 -17.78 36.75 5.35
CA LYS A 89 -16.49 36.76 4.65
C LYS A 89 -16.65 36.52 3.16
N SER A 90 -15.82 37.22 2.38
CA SER A 90 -15.68 36.96 0.95
C SER A 90 -14.99 35.61 0.69
N PHE A 91 -15.26 35.01 -0.47
CA PHE A 91 -14.62 33.75 -0.86
C PHE A 91 -13.08 33.78 -0.77
N PRO A 92 -12.35 34.84 -1.19
CA PRO A 92 -10.90 34.92 -0.99
C PRO A 92 -10.46 34.82 0.48
N GLN A 93 -11.20 35.44 1.40
CA GLN A 93 -10.87 35.37 2.83
C GLN A 93 -11.13 33.98 3.41
N ILE A 94 -12.23 33.32 2.98
CA ILE A 94 -12.53 31.94 3.35
C ILE A 94 -11.45 31.00 2.78
N TYR A 95 -11.06 31.20 1.52
CA TYR A 95 -10.01 30.46 0.84
C TYR A 95 -8.68 30.54 1.58
N ASP A 96 -8.20 31.75 1.91
CA ASP A 96 -6.93 31.93 2.62
C ASP A 96 -6.93 31.25 4.00
N TRP A 97 -8.06 31.33 4.71
CA TRP A 97 -8.23 30.67 6.00
C TRP A 97 -8.24 29.14 5.86
N LEU A 98 -8.99 28.60 4.89
CA LEU A 98 -9.03 27.17 4.58
C LEU A 98 -7.65 26.66 4.15
N LEU A 99 -6.91 27.43 3.35
CA LEU A 99 -5.58 27.07 2.89
C LEU A 99 -4.63 26.80 4.08
N LEU A 100 -4.70 27.64 5.11
CA LEU A 100 -3.91 27.45 6.34
C LEU A 100 -4.31 26.19 7.10
N LYS A 101 -5.61 25.90 7.19
CA LYS A 101 -6.14 24.72 7.89
C LYS A 101 -5.84 23.42 7.12
N CYS A 102 -6.18 23.37 5.83
CA CYS A 102 -5.97 22.21 4.95
C CYS A 102 -4.49 21.89 4.70
N ARG A 103 -3.58 22.88 4.75
CA ARG A 103 -2.13 22.60 4.76
C ARG A 103 -1.70 21.67 5.89
N ASN A 104 -2.39 21.67 7.03
CA ASN A 104 -2.07 20.74 8.12
C ASN A 104 -2.60 19.33 7.84
N LEU A 105 -3.74 19.20 7.15
CA LEU A 105 -4.26 17.91 6.67
C LEU A 105 -3.28 17.26 5.69
N VAL A 106 -2.88 17.99 4.65
CA VAL A 106 -2.02 17.48 3.59
C VAL A 106 -0.60 17.16 4.08
N LYS A 107 -0.08 17.88 5.09
CA LYS A 107 1.19 17.54 5.77
C LYS A 107 1.19 16.16 6.42
N CYS A 108 0.02 15.61 6.74
CA CYS A 108 -0.13 14.33 7.42
C CYS A 108 -0.29 13.15 6.45
N LEU A 109 -0.14 13.38 5.13
CA LEU A 109 -0.16 12.34 4.10
C LEU A 109 1.30 11.85 3.88
N PRO A 110 1.74 10.74 4.52
CA PRO A 110 3.13 10.27 4.46
C PRO A 110 3.55 9.73 3.08
N GLY A 111 2.64 9.67 2.10
CA GLY A 111 2.93 9.20 0.75
C GLY A 111 1.92 9.73 -0.28
N GLN A 112 2.30 9.72 -1.56
CA GLN A 112 1.50 10.22 -2.69
C GLN A 112 0.43 9.22 -3.18
N LYS A 113 -0.05 8.31 -2.31
CA LYS A 113 -1.04 7.28 -2.64
C LYS A 113 -2.01 7.02 -1.49
N GLY A 114 -3.27 6.73 -1.82
CA GLY A 114 -4.32 6.39 -0.86
C GLY A 114 -5.70 6.83 -1.33
N ILE A 115 -6.67 6.75 -0.43
CA ILE A 115 -8.05 7.23 -0.60
C ILE A 115 -8.38 8.15 0.59
N ILE A 116 -9.08 9.26 0.34
CA ILE A 116 -9.57 10.16 1.38
C ILE A 116 -11.07 9.93 1.58
N LEU A 117 -11.51 9.80 2.83
CA LEU A 117 -12.89 9.66 3.24
C LEU A 117 -13.30 10.83 4.15
N ILE A 118 -14.46 11.44 3.88
CA ILE A 118 -15.02 12.52 4.71
C ILE A 118 -16.41 12.12 5.19
N GLY A 119 -16.59 12.01 6.51
CA GLY A 119 -17.78 11.45 7.18
C GLY A 119 -18.97 12.41 7.36
N GLY A 120 -19.11 13.42 6.50
CA GLY A 120 -20.17 14.43 6.62
C GLY A 120 -19.93 15.47 7.72
N ASP A 121 -20.88 16.39 7.85
CA ASP A 121 -20.81 17.57 8.71
C ASP A 121 -19.50 18.37 8.48
N ILE A 122 -19.19 18.59 7.21
CA ILE A 122 -18.17 19.54 6.78
C ILE A 122 -18.64 20.95 7.16
N ALA A 123 -19.85 21.34 6.74
CA ALA A 123 -20.46 22.63 7.04
C ALA A 123 -21.97 22.64 6.77
N ASN A 124 -22.68 23.56 7.40
CA ASN A 124 -24.10 23.81 7.12
C ASN A 124 -24.39 24.64 5.86
N ASP A 125 -23.36 25.07 5.12
CA ASP A 125 -23.49 25.88 3.90
C ASP A 125 -22.77 25.22 2.71
N ARG A 126 -23.48 25.07 1.60
CA ARG A 126 -23.01 24.40 0.38
C ARG A 126 -21.75 25.06 -0.23
N ARG A 127 -21.64 26.38 -0.17
CA ARG A 127 -20.47 27.13 -0.64
C ARG A 127 -19.25 26.86 0.23
N LEU A 128 -19.43 26.71 1.54
CA LEU A 128 -18.35 26.35 2.45
C LEU A 128 -17.86 24.91 2.22
N VAL A 129 -18.77 23.97 1.99
CA VAL A 129 -18.41 22.59 1.61
C VAL A 129 -17.61 22.57 0.31
N HIS A 130 -18.10 23.26 -0.72
CA HIS A 130 -17.39 23.38 -2.00
C HIS A 130 -16.01 24.03 -1.84
N ALA A 131 -15.92 25.13 -1.09
CA ALA A 131 -14.65 25.81 -0.84
C ALA A 131 -13.63 24.90 -0.14
N PHE A 132 -14.07 24.10 0.85
CA PHE A 132 -13.20 23.15 1.53
C PHE A 132 -12.68 22.06 0.59
N LEU A 133 -13.56 21.43 -0.19
CA LEU A 133 -13.18 20.40 -1.15
C LEU A 133 -12.25 20.96 -2.23
N TYR A 134 -12.53 22.17 -2.71
CA TYR A 134 -11.71 22.88 -3.70
C TYR A 134 -10.29 23.14 -3.17
N VAL A 135 -10.17 23.74 -1.99
CA VAL A 135 -8.85 24.02 -1.37
C VAL A 135 -8.08 22.73 -1.10
N LEU A 136 -8.75 21.67 -0.63
CA LEU A 136 -8.11 20.39 -0.41
C LEU A 136 -7.58 19.80 -1.72
N HIS A 137 -8.38 19.86 -2.79
CA HIS A 137 -8.00 19.40 -4.13
C HIS A 137 -6.78 20.16 -4.69
N GLU A 138 -6.79 21.50 -4.62
CA GLU A 138 -5.66 22.33 -5.07
C GLU A 138 -4.36 21.98 -4.33
N LEU A 139 -4.43 21.83 -3.00
CA LEU A 139 -3.25 21.44 -2.21
C LEU A 139 -2.74 20.04 -2.54
N MET A 140 -3.61 19.12 -2.95
CA MET A 140 -3.19 17.79 -3.42
C MET A 140 -2.44 17.89 -4.75
N ILE A 141 -2.89 18.74 -5.68
CA ILE A 141 -2.17 19.01 -6.94
C ILE A 141 -0.79 19.60 -6.64
N GLU A 142 -0.69 20.56 -5.71
CA GLU A 142 0.59 21.16 -5.30
C GLU A 142 1.60 20.13 -4.80
N ILE A 143 1.14 19.10 -4.07
CA ILE A 143 1.99 18.00 -3.59
C ILE A 143 2.06 16.80 -4.56
N THR A 144 1.67 17.04 -5.83
CA THR A 144 1.70 16.08 -6.94
C THR A 144 1.03 14.75 -6.59
N THR A 145 -0.11 14.82 -5.90
CA THR A 145 -0.90 13.67 -5.43
C THR A 145 -2.30 13.73 -6.01
N THR A 146 -2.83 12.60 -6.47
CA THR A 146 -4.18 12.49 -7.03
C THR A 146 -4.91 11.35 -6.31
N MET A 147 -5.19 11.54 -5.02
CA MET A 147 -6.00 10.58 -4.26
C MET A 147 -7.48 10.86 -4.52
N PRO A 148 -8.31 9.84 -4.79
CA PRO A 148 -9.75 10.04 -4.85
C PRO A 148 -10.27 10.42 -3.46
N ILE A 149 -11.19 11.39 -3.43
CA ILE A 149 -11.94 11.80 -2.25
C ILE A 149 -13.35 11.24 -2.36
N PHE A 150 -13.78 10.50 -1.35
CA PHE A 150 -15.17 10.12 -1.16
C PHE A 150 -15.72 10.81 0.08
N TYR A 151 -16.95 11.28 0.00
CA TYR A 151 -17.62 11.89 1.13
C TYR A 151 -19.07 11.46 1.20
N VAL A 152 -19.65 11.57 2.39
CA VAL A 152 -21.09 11.48 2.65
C VAL A 152 -21.57 12.82 3.19
N LEU A 153 -22.88 13.08 3.10
CA LEU A 153 -23.47 14.23 3.80
C LEU A 153 -23.75 13.85 5.26
N GLY A 154 -23.63 14.81 6.16
CA GLY A 154 -24.19 14.75 7.50
C GLY A 154 -25.50 15.51 7.58
N ASN A 155 -26.05 15.63 8.80
CA ASN A 155 -27.32 16.31 8.99
C ASN A 155 -27.20 17.83 8.78
N HIS A 156 -26.04 18.43 9.07
CA HIS A 156 -25.82 19.86 8.89
C HIS A 156 -25.87 20.28 7.42
N GLU A 157 -25.35 19.45 6.50
CA GLU A 157 -25.43 19.74 5.06
C GLU A 157 -26.88 19.78 4.55
N LEU A 158 -27.82 19.08 5.20
CA LEU A 158 -29.23 19.08 4.81
C LEU A 158 -29.95 20.38 5.22
N TRP A 159 -29.45 21.09 6.23
CA TRP A 159 -30.10 22.31 6.74
C TRP A 159 -30.12 23.45 5.72
N CYS A 160 -29.24 23.43 4.71
CA CYS A 160 -29.28 24.42 3.64
C CYS A 160 -30.60 24.40 2.84
N GLY A 161 -31.38 23.31 2.93
CA GLY A 161 -32.69 23.20 2.30
C GLY A 161 -33.85 23.77 3.11
N GLU A 162 -33.64 24.16 4.37
CA GLU A 162 -34.72 24.66 5.26
C GLU A 162 -35.30 25.97 4.74
N ASP A 163 -34.44 26.97 4.48
CA ASP A 163 -34.88 28.29 4.01
C ASP A 163 -35.56 28.22 2.63
N GLU A 164 -35.08 27.33 1.76
CA GLU A 164 -35.53 27.20 0.37
C GLU A 164 -36.61 26.11 0.18
N HIS A 165 -37.00 25.39 1.25
CA HIS A 165 -37.95 24.28 1.23
C HIS A 165 -37.62 23.20 0.18
N ILE A 166 -36.34 22.89 0.03
CA ILE A 166 -35.85 21.94 -0.98
C ILE A 166 -36.05 20.51 -0.46
N PRO A 167 -36.66 19.60 -1.25
CA PRO A 167 -36.76 18.20 -0.87
C PRO A 167 -35.38 17.57 -0.63
N CYS A 168 -35.25 16.75 0.41
CA CYS A 168 -33.98 16.14 0.80
C CYS A 168 -33.23 15.47 -0.37
N GLN A 169 -33.94 14.78 -1.27
CA GLN A 169 -33.31 14.13 -2.43
C GLN A 169 -32.65 15.13 -3.41
N GLU A 170 -33.24 16.31 -3.58
CA GLU A 170 -32.67 17.35 -4.45
C GLU A 170 -31.44 17.99 -3.82
N ILE A 171 -31.36 18.07 -2.48
CA ILE A 171 -30.16 18.53 -1.78
C ILE A 171 -28.96 17.64 -2.10
N PHE A 172 -29.11 16.32 -2.05
CA PHE A 172 -28.04 15.38 -2.44
C PHE A 172 -27.57 15.59 -3.89
N LYS A 173 -28.50 15.84 -4.83
CA LYS A 173 -28.15 16.13 -6.23
C LYS A 173 -27.36 17.42 -6.35
N LEU A 174 -27.75 18.48 -5.66
CA LEU A 174 -27.03 19.76 -5.67
C LEU A 174 -25.59 19.61 -5.17
N TYR A 175 -25.37 18.87 -4.08
CA TYR A 175 -24.01 18.60 -3.59
C TYR A 175 -23.20 17.72 -4.55
N GLU A 176 -23.83 16.73 -5.19
CA GLU A 176 -23.18 15.91 -6.20
C GLU A 176 -22.76 16.74 -7.41
N GLU A 177 -23.64 17.58 -7.95
CA GLU A 177 -23.38 18.42 -9.12
C GLU A 177 -22.25 19.42 -8.85
N ASP A 178 -22.32 20.17 -7.74
CA ASP A 178 -21.34 21.19 -7.38
C ASP A 178 -19.93 20.64 -7.20
N ASN A 179 -19.81 19.40 -6.72
CA ASN A 179 -18.55 18.83 -6.25
C ASN A 179 -18.03 17.66 -7.09
N SER A 180 -18.74 17.26 -8.14
CA SER A 180 -18.41 16.10 -9.00
C SER A 180 -16.99 16.09 -9.56
N SER A 181 -16.39 17.27 -9.78
CA SER A 181 -15.01 17.40 -10.26
C SER A 181 -13.94 17.32 -9.15
N LEU A 182 -14.35 17.43 -7.89
CA LEU A 182 -13.47 17.54 -6.72
C LEU A 182 -13.52 16.27 -5.85
N ALA A 183 -14.71 15.70 -5.64
CA ALA A 183 -14.95 14.56 -4.78
C ALA A 183 -16.19 13.77 -5.25
N THR A 184 -16.25 12.51 -4.86
CA THR A 184 -17.39 11.63 -5.17
C THR A 184 -18.30 11.50 -3.94
N LEU A 185 -19.56 11.93 -4.07
CA LEU A 185 -20.58 11.75 -3.05
C LEU A 185 -21.08 10.30 -3.06
N LEU A 186 -21.02 9.64 -1.91
CA LEU A 186 -21.63 8.34 -1.67
C LEU A 186 -22.93 8.55 -0.90
N GLU A 187 -24.06 8.18 -1.50
CA GLU A 187 -25.36 8.12 -0.83
C GLU A 187 -26.05 6.82 -1.25
N ASN A 188 -26.20 5.90 -0.29
CA ASN A 188 -26.62 4.52 -0.53
C ASN A 188 -25.84 3.86 -1.69
N ALA A 189 -24.53 4.13 -1.78
CA ALA A 189 -23.73 3.82 -2.95
C ALA A 189 -22.47 3.02 -2.58
N LEU A 190 -22.09 2.10 -3.48
CA LEU A 190 -20.89 1.30 -3.36
C LEU A 190 -19.85 1.76 -4.37
N TYR A 191 -18.76 2.33 -3.88
CA TYR A 191 -17.53 2.45 -4.64
C TYR A 191 -16.78 1.11 -4.67
N TYR A 192 -16.24 0.77 -5.83
CA TYR A 192 -15.40 -0.41 -6.02
C TYR A 192 -14.26 -0.16 -7.00
N ARG A 193 -13.11 -0.80 -6.72
CA ARG A 193 -11.96 -0.85 -7.65
C ARG A 193 -11.91 -2.21 -8.34
N TYR A 194 -12.61 -2.30 -9.46
CA TYR A 194 -12.78 -3.54 -10.21
C TYR A 194 -11.49 -4.03 -10.84
N LYS A 195 -11.19 -5.31 -10.65
CA LYS A 195 -10.05 -6.01 -11.26
C LYS A 195 -8.69 -5.34 -11.09
N GLY A 196 -8.51 -4.44 -10.10
CA GLY A 196 -7.24 -3.75 -9.86
C GLY A 196 -6.80 -2.77 -10.96
N LEU A 197 -7.70 -2.31 -11.84
CA LEU A 197 -7.37 -1.29 -12.83
C LEU A 197 -7.46 0.11 -12.18
N SER A 198 -6.39 0.90 -12.31
CA SER A 198 -6.32 2.27 -11.79
C SER A 198 -7.28 3.27 -12.46
N TRP A 199 -7.97 2.85 -13.53
CA TRP A 199 -8.94 3.68 -14.27
C TRP A 199 -10.37 3.12 -14.18
N SER A 200 -10.58 1.98 -13.52
CA SER A 200 -11.91 1.39 -13.33
C SER A 200 -12.41 1.59 -11.90
N HIS A 201 -12.25 2.82 -11.42
CA HIS A 201 -12.94 3.31 -10.25
C HIS A 201 -14.38 3.53 -10.66
N ARG A 202 -15.32 2.85 -10.01
CA ARG A 202 -16.75 2.95 -10.33
C ARG A 202 -17.55 3.03 -9.05
N VAL A 203 -18.71 3.65 -9.16
CA VAL A 203 -19.71 3.75 -8.10
C VAL A 203 -20.97 3.08 -8.64
N LEU A 204 -21.50 2.10 -7.90
CA LEU A 204 -22.87 1.65 -8.08
C LEU A 204 -23.77 2.50 -7.20
N LYS A 205 -24.67 3.25 -7.82
CA LYS A 205 -25.71 4.01 -7.09
C LYS A 205 -26.76 3.06 -6.54
N GLU A 206 -27.60 3.55 -5.64
CA GLU A 206 -28.64 2.77 -4.96
C GLU A 206 -29.52 1.95 -5.93
N GLU A 207 -30.03 2.57 -6.99
CA GLU A 207 -30.90 1.91 -7.96
C GLU A 207 -30.18 0.75 -8.68
N GLU A 208 -28.91 0.93 -9.03
CA GLU A 208 -28.07 -0.10 -9.64
C GLU A 208 -27.76 -1.23 -8.64
N LEU A 209 -27.45 -0.88 -7.39
CA LEU A 209 -27.23 -1.86 -6.32
C LEU A 209 -28.46 -2.70 -6.05
N ILE A 210 -29.65 -2.10 -6.02
CA ILE A 210 -30.92 -2.78 -5.76
C ILE A 210 -31.31 -3.67 -6.96
N SER A 211 -31.12 -3.19 -8.19
CA SER A 211 -31.50 -3.94 -9.40
C SER A 211 -30.53 -5.06 -9.77
N MET A 212 -29.24 -4.96 -9.42
CA MET A 212 -28.25 -6.00 -9.69
C MET A 212 -28.58 -7.30 -8.95
N SER A 213 -28.41 -8.47 -9.58
CA SER A 213 -28.64 -9.74 -8.89
C SER A 213 -27.61 -9.97 -7.77
N GLU A 214 -27.96 -10.72 -6.73
CA GLU A 214 -27.00 -11.04 -5.65
C GLU A 214 -25.79 -11.83 -6.18
N ALA A 215 -25.98 -12.66 -7.21
CA ALA A 215 -24.89 -13.41 -7.83
C ALA A 215 -23.91 -12.48 -8.55
N ASP A 216 -24.40 -11.54 -9.36
CA ASP A 216 -23.56 -10.58 -10.09
C ASP A 216 -22.85 -9.62 -9.12
N LEU A 217 -23.57 -9.15 -8.09
CA LEU A 217 -23.00 -8.28 -7.06
C LEU A 217 -21.90 -9.01 -6.29
N LYS A 218 -22.11 -10.29 -5.96
CA LYS A 218 -21.07 -11.11 -5.34
C LYS A 218 -19.84 -11.27 -6.24
N GLU A 219 -20.02 -11.58 -7.52
CA GLU A 219 -18.89 -11.69 -8.47
C GLU A 219 -18.12 -10.37 -8.58
N LEU A 220 -18.83 -9.24 -8.62
CA LEU A 220 -18.25 -7.90 -8.66
C LEU A 220 -17.42 -7.63 -7.41
N CYS A 221 -17.96 -7.92 -6.22
CA CYS A 221 -17.26 -7.76 -4.95
C CYS A 221 -16.03 -8.68 -4.87
N ASP A 222 -16.16 -9.95 -5.28
CA ASP A 222 -15.07 -10.93 -5.28
C ASP A 222 -13.93 -10.53 -6.24
N SER A 223 -14.26 -9.82 -7.32
CA SER A 223 -13.31 -9.32 -8.32
C SER A 223 -12.79 -7.91 -8.00
N SER A 224 -13.13 -7.36 -6.84
CA SER A 224 -12.79 -5.99 -6.46
C SER A 224 -11.68 -5.98 -5.41
N SER A 225 -10.75 -5.05 -5.61
CA SER A 225 -9.56 -4.88 -4.75
C SER A 225 -9.75 -3.83 -3.65
N CYS A 226 -10.91 -3.18 -3.61
CA CYS A 226 -11.29 -2.19 -2.62
C CYS A 226 -12.81 -1.98 -2.74
N LEU A 227 -13.51 -1.96 -1.61
CA LEU A 227 -14.95 -1.77 -1.50
C LEU A 227 -15.23 -0.70 -0.43
N ILE A 228 -15.90 0.38 -0.81
CA ILE A 228 -16.33 1.45 0.11
C ILE A 228 -17.82 1.68 -0.11
N PHE A 229 -18.64 1.33 0.87
CA PHE A 229 -20.06 1.61 0.90
C PHE A 229 -20.31 2.85 1.75
N GLY A 230 -21.16 3.78 1.29
CA GLY A 230 -21.44 4.96 2.09
C GLY A 230 -22.77 5.65 1.81
N GLY A 231 -23.15 6.48 2.78
CA GLY A 231 -24.34 7.33 2.79
C GLY A 231 -24.49 8.01 4.14
N LEU A 232 -25.46 8.91 4.29
CA LEU A 232 -25.69 9.61 5.55
C LEU A 232 -25.98 8.63 6.69
N GLY A 233 -26.78 7.59 6.40
CA GLY A 233 -27.28 6.66 7.40
C GLY A 233 -28.28 7.36 8.31
N PHE A 234 -29.47 7.70 7.81
CA PHE A 234 -30.50 8.43 8.54
C PHE A 234 -30.81 7.86 9.95
N THR A 235 -31.44 8.63 10.83
CA THR A 235 -31.59 8.31 12.26
C THR A 235 -32.94 7.74 12.67
N GLY A 236 -33.70 7.19 11.73
CA GLY A 236 -35.03 6.62 11.95
C GLY A 236 -35.13 5.48 12.99
N ASN A 237 -34.03 4.78 13.33
CA ASN A 237 -34.04 3.81 14.44
C ASN A 237 -33.71 4.46 15.81
N ASN A 238 -33.20 5.69 15.83
CA ASN A 238 -32.84 6.37 17.06
C ASN A 238 -34.11 6.91 17.75
N PRO A 239 -34.37 6.60 19.03
CA PRO A 239 -35.59 7.03 19.71
C PRO A 239 -35.59 8.52 20.12
N TRP A 240 -34.42 9.17 20.18
CA TRP A 240 -34.27 10.52 20.74
C TRP A 240 -33.67 11.52 19.76
N TYR A 241 -32.61 11.12 19.06
CA TYR A 241 -31.86 11.96 18.13
C TYR A 241 -32.25 11.61 16.70
N ASN A 242 -33.48 11.95 16.33
CA ASN A 242 -34.05 11.72 15.00
C ASN A 242 -34.70 12.99 14.42
N ALA A 243 -35.40 12.89 13.28
CA ALA A 243 -36.15 14.01 12.70
C ALA A 243 -37.11 14.69 13.69
N ARG A 244 -37.86 13.92 14.50
CA ARG A 244 -38.74 14.46 15.55
C ARG A 244 -37.95 15.17 16.66
N GLY A 245 -36.75 14.70 16.95
CA GLY A 245 -35.78 15.35 17.83
C GLY A 245 -35.10 16.60 17.24
N GLY A 246 -35.41 16.95 15.99
CA GLY A 246 -34.91 18.14 15.31
C GLY A 246 -33.54 17.99 14.64
N VAL A 247 -33.02 16.76 14.48
CA VAL A 247 -31.69 16.51 13.88
C VAL A 247 -31.58 17.10 12.46
N TYR A 248 -32.67 17.06 11.71
CA TYR A 248 -32.76 17.55 10.33
C TYR A 248 -33.56 18.85 10.19
N GLN A 249 -33.79 19.56 11.30
CA GLN A 249 -34.68 20.72 11.36
C GLN A 249 -36.06 20.39 10.74
N SER A 250 -36.60 21.24 9.86
CA SER A 250 -37.85 20.98 9.14
C SER A 250 -37.70 20.27 7.79
N VAL A 251 -36.46 20.00 7.34
CA VAL A 251 -36.16 19.48 5.98
C VAL A 251 -36.60 18.03 5.81
N VAL A 252 -36.46 17.22 6.85
CA VAL A 252 -36.80 15.78 6.81
C VAL A 252 -37.86 15.51 7.88
N SER A 253 -39.01 14.99 7.44
CA SER A 253 -40.07 14.56 8.36
C SER A 253 -39.73 13.25 9.07
N GLU A 254 -40.35 12.97 10.22
CA GLU A 254 -40.21 11.68 10.93
C GLU A 254 -40.48 10.47 10.02
N SER A 255 -41.53 10.54 9.20
CA SER A 255 -41.84 9.47 8.24
C SER A 255 -40.80 9.32 7.14
N GLU A 256 -40.20 10.42 6.69
CA GLU A 256 -39.15 10.39 5.66
C GLU A 256 -37.84 9.86 6.21
N ASP A 257 -37.46 10.26 7.43
CA ASP A 257 -36.30 9.76 8.16
C ASP A 257 -36.34 8.23 8.30
N VAL A 258 -37.45 7.69 8.80
CA VAL A 258 -37.70 6.24 8.89
C VAL A 258 -37.60 5.56 7.52
N ALA A 259 -38.18 6.15 6.48
CA ALA A 259 -38.13 5.58 5.13
C ALA A 259 -36.72 5.56 4.55
N ARG A 260 -35.93 6.62 4.77
CA ARG A 260 -34.54 6.71 4.28
C ARG A 260 -33.59 5.81 5.07
N THR A 261 -33.79 5.68 6.38
CA THR A 261 -33.11 4.69 7.21
C THR A 261 -33.34 3.28 6.69
N ALA A 262 -34.60 2.93 6.35
CA ALA A 262 -34.91 1.62 5.78
C ALA A 262 -34.18 1.37 4.44
N ARG A 263 -34.13 2.38 3.55
CA ARG A 263 -33.40 2.28 2.27
C ARG A 263 -31.90 2.02 2.44
N PHE A 264 -31.24 2.76 3.33
CA PHE A 264 -29.83 2.53 3.65
C PHE A 264 -29.61 1.12 4.23
N ARG A 265 -30.47 0.69 5.16
CA ARG A 265 -30.40 -0.64 5.76
C ARG A 265 -30.60 -1.76 4.74
N ASP A 266 -31.51 -1.61 3.79
CA ASP A 266 -31.79 -2.63 2.78
C ASP A 266 -30.61 -2.84 1.82
N THR A 267 -29.99 -1.76 1.38
CA THR A 267 -28.77 -1.81 0.55
C THR A 267 -27.58 -2.39 1.32
N TYR A 268 -27.39 -1.96 2.58
CA TYR A 268 -26.40 -2.54 3.49
C TYR A 268 -26.58 -4.05 3.64
N ASN A 269 -27.81 -4.51 3.92
CA ASN A 269 -28.11 -5.92 4.15
C ASN A 269 -27.90 -6.77 2.89
N LYS A 270 -28.21 -6.22 1.71
CA LYS A 270 -27.90 -6.88 0.44
C LYS A 270 -26.40 -7.04 0.24
N LEU A 271 -25.61 -5.99 0.50
CA LEU A 271 -24.15 -6.07 0.43
C LEU A 271 -23.58 -7.05 1.44
N LEU A 272 -24.14 -7.11 2.65
CA LEU A 272 -23.70 -8.06 3.68
C LEU A 272 -23.85 -9.52 3.22
N ARG A 273 -24.94 -9.85 2.52
CA ARG A 273 -25.14 -11.19 1.93
C ARG A 273 -24.16 -11.50 0.80
N CYS A 274 -23.73 -10.50 0.05
CA CYS A 274 -22.86 -10.69 -1.13
C CYS A 274 -21.36 -10.64 -0.82
N ALA A 275 -20.96 -9.80 0.14
CA ALA A 275 -19.58 -9.43 0.45
C ALA A 275 -19.25 -9.53 1.96
N GLY A 276 -20.02 -10.29 2.73
CA GLY A 276 -19.77 -10.49 4.17
C GLY A 276 -18.43 -11.19 4.47
N ASP A 277 -17.90 -11.97 3.53
CA ASP A 277 -16.59 -12.61 3.57
C ASP A 277 -15.43 -11.70 3.11
N LYS A 278 -15.74 -10.47 2.65
CA LYS A 278 -14.76 -9.50 2.16
C LYS A 278 -14.59 -8.33 3.13
N CYS A 279 -13.49 -7.60 3.00
CA CYS A 279 -13.29 -6.34 3.70
C CYS A 279 -14.05 -5.23 2.98
N VAL A 280 -15.11 -4.72 3.61
CA VAL A 280 -15.85 -3.53 3.15
C VAL A 280 -15.66 -2.41 4.16
N LEU A 281 -15.33 -1.22 3.65
CA LEU A 281 -15.36 0.03 4.42
C LEU A 281 -16.77 0.62 4.35
N VAL A 282 -17.42 0.77 5.49
CA VAL A 282 -18.72 1.43 5.61
C VAL A 282 -18.48 2.84 6.16
N LEU A 283 -18.72 3.85 5.32
CA LEU A 283 -18.64 5.26 5.67
C LEU A 283 -20.05 5.80 5.87
N THR A 284 -20.41 6.10 7.11
CA THR A 284 -21.68 6.76 7.43
C THR A 284 -21.45 8.05 8.17
N HIS A 285 -22.40 8.97 8.13
CA HIS A 285 -22.34 10.09 9.06
C HIS A 285 -22.75 9.64 10.46
N THR A 286 -23.84 8.87 10.58
CA THR A 286 -24.34 8.43 11.88
C THR A 286 -23.81 7.04 12.30
N PRO A 287 -23.83 6.73 13.61
CA PRO A 287 -23.61 5.38 14.12
C PRO A 287 -24.57 4.31 13.58
N ILE A 288 -24.12 3.05 13.53
CA ILE A 288 -24.95 1.94 13.01
C ILE A 288 -26.28 1.78 13.76
N GLN A 289 -26.30 2.09 15.06
CA GLN A 289 -27.50 1.95 15.89
C GLN A 289 -28.64 2.86 15.45
N ASP A 290 -28.32 3.92 14.69
CA ASP A 290 -29.30 4.88 14.19
C ASP A 290 -30.02 4.37 12.93
N TRP A 291 -29.47 3.35 12.25
CA TRP A 291 -30.03 2.81 11.01
C TRP A 291 -30.10 1.28 10.90
N SER A 292 -29.55 0.53 11.85
CA SER A 292 -29.66 -0.93 11.89
C SER A 292 -29.68 -1.45 13.32
N ASP A 293 -30.45 -2.52 13.51
CA ASP A 293 -30.53 -3.29 14.76
C ASP A 293 -29.56 -4.50 14.74
N ASP A 294 -28.88 -4.72 13.61
CA ASP A 294 -27.98 -5.84 13.41
C ASP A 294 -26.63 -5.63 14.10
N GLN A 295 -25.95 -6.75 14.40
CA GLN A 295 -24.57 -6.70 14.85
C GLN A 295 -23.63 -6.30 13.71
N TYR A 296 -22.52 -5.65 14.08
CA TYR A 296 -21.44 -5.36 13.14
C TYR A 296 -20.90 -6.63 12.47
N SER A 297 -20.66 -6.55 11.16
CA SER A 297 -19.98 -7.59 10.38
C SER A 297 -18.50 -7.67 10.73
N THR A 298 -18.01 -8.88 11.02
CA THR A 298 -16.67 -9.12 11.58
C THR A 298 -15.53 -8.73 10.66
N ASN A 299 -15.75 -8.82 9.35
CA ASN A 299 -14.75 -8.55 8.32
C ASN A 299 -14.75 -7.09 7.85
N TRP A 300 -15.67 -6.27 8.35
CA TRP A 300 -15.91 -4.92 7.87
C TRP A 300 -15.30 -3.86 8.80
N ILE A 301 -15.06 -2.68 8.22
CA ILE A 301 -14.55 -1.51 8.93
C ILE A 301 -15.59 -0.41 8.83
N TYR A 302 -16.06 0.09 9.97
CA TYR A 302 -17.08 1.12 10.07
C TYR A 302 -16.44 2.44 10.47
N ILE A 303 -16.65 3.49 9.69
CA ILE A 303 -16.20 4.85 9.96
C ILE A 303 -17.43 5.73 10.08
N ASN A 304 -17.58 6.43 11.21
CA ASN A 304 -18.73 7.32 11.43
C ASN A 304 -18.42 8.57 12.25
N GLY A 305 -19.36 9.51 12.21
CA GLY A 305 -19.33 10.81 12.86
C GLY A 305 -20.52 11.04 13.82
N HIS A 306 -21.10 12.24 13.73
CA HIS A 306 -22.35 12.73 14.34
C HIS A 306 -22.30 12.96 15.86
N THR A 307 -21.66 12.06 16.59
CA THR A 307 -21.71 12.04 18.07
C THR A 307 -20.78 13.06 18.74
N HIS A 308 -19.82 13.60 17.99
CA HIS A 308 -18.65 14.35 18.46
C HIS A 308 -17.82 13.63 19.52
N GLN A 309 -17.96 12.30 19.62
CA GLN A 309 -17.31 11.46 20.61
C GLN A 309 -16.31 10.53 19.94
N ASN A 310 -15.03 10.89 20.04
CA ASN A 310 -13.95 10.12 19.46
C ASN A 310 -13.71 8.80 20.18
N ARG A 311 -13.96 7.68 19.49
CA ARG A 311 -13.75 6.33 20.02
C ARG A 311 -13.20 5.40 18.93
N ILE A 312 -12.36 4.45 19.35
CA ILE A 312 -11.98 3.29 18.55
C ILE A 312 -12.45 2.07 19.32
N SER A 313 -13.20 1.20 18.67
CA SER A 313 -13.56 -0.08 19.27
C SER A 313 -13.35 -1.21 18.30
N LYS A 314 -12.95 -2.36 18.85
CA LYS A 314 -13.02 -3.65 18.18
C LYS A 314 -14.12 -4.43 18.88
N THR A 315 -15.15 -4.80 18.15
CA THR A 315 -16.25 -5.58 18.71
C THR A 315 -15.77 -6.97 19.11
N HIS A 316 -16.51 -7.66 19.98
CA HIS A 316 -16.15 -9.01 20.43
C HIS A 316 -15.97 -10.00 19.28
N ASN A 317 -16.74 -9.81 18.20
CA ASN A 317 -16.70 -10.62 16.99
C ASN A 317 -15.64 -10.15 15.96
N GLY A 318 -14.91 -9.06 16.21
CA GLY A 318 -13.72 -8.67 15.44
C GLY A 318 -13.86 -7.47 14.51
N ALA A 319 -15.07 -6.94 14.32
CA ALA A 319 -15.33 -5.74 13.51
C ALA A 319 -14.60 -4.50 14.08
N ARG A 320 -14.14 -3.61 13.20
CA ARG A 320 -13.45 -2.38 13.59
C ARG A 320 -14.40 -1.20 13.43
N VAL A 321 -14.59 -0.43 14.49
CA VAL A 321 -15.43 0.78 14.48
C VAL A 321 -14.57 1.98 14.84
N LEU A 322 -14.53 2.96 13.95
CA LEU A 322 -13.65 4.12 13.97
C LEU A 322 -14.49 5.39 13.95
N SER A 323 -14.70 5.98 15.11
CA SER A 323 -15.39 7.27 15.26
C SER A 323 -14.43 8.34 15.78
N ASP A 324 -13.11 8.14 15.64
CA ASP A 324 -12.06 8.91 16.32
C ASP A 324 -11.48 10.09 15.51
N ALA A 325 -12.14 10.43 14.41
CA ALA A 325 -11.75 11.49 13.49
C ALA A 325 -12.75 12.66 13.43
N GLN A 326 -13.62 12.78 14.45
CA GLN A 326 -14.60 13.86 14.59
C GLN A 326 -13.93 15.10 15.18
N ILE A 327 -13.97 16.23 14.45
CA ILE A 327 -13.44 17.50 14.95
C ILE A 327 -14.42 18.10 15.97
N GLY A 328 -15.70 18.15 15.62
CA GLY A 328 -16.79 18.72 16.40
C GLY A 328 -16.70 20.25 16.54
N TYR A 329 -17.65 20.83 17.24
CA TYR A 329 -17.84 22.29 17.32
C TYR A 329 -16.68 23.08 17.95
N ASN A 330 -15.90 22.47 18.85
CA ASN A 330 -14.78 23.19 19.46
C ASN A 330 -13.58 23.24 18.50
N PRO A 331 -13.01 24.43 18.20
CA PRO A 331 -11.86 24.55 17.30
C PRO A 331 -10.70 23.66 17.71
N LYS A 332 -10.27 22.77 16.81
CA LYS A 332 -9.14 21.85 17.03
C LYS A 332 -8.19 21.81 15.82
N PRO A 333 -6.94 21.36 15.99
CA PRO A 333 -6.06 21.09 14.87
C PRO A 333 -6.62 19.96 14.00
N TRP A 334 -6.77 20.22 12.70
CA TRP A 334 -7.26 19.22 11.75
C TRP A 334 -6.14 18.27 11.34
N LYS A 335 -6.42 16.97 11.43
CA LYS A 335 -5.52 15.90 10.98
C LYS A 335 -6.34 14.72 10.47
N PHE A 336 -5.95 14.16 9.34
CA PHE A 336 -6.44 12.86 8.93
C PHE A 336 -6.02 11.80 9.93
N LYS A 337 -6.96 10.91 10.27
CA LYS A 337 -6.61 9.58 10.77
C LYS A 337 -6.30 8.68 9.58
N CYS A 338 -5.56 7.62 9.81
CA CYS A 338 -5.10 6.72 8.75
C CYS A 338 -5.24 5.27 9.20
N LEU A 339 -5.64 4.42 8.26
CA LEU A 339 -5.57 2.97 8.36
C LEU A 339 -5.16 2.40 7.00
N SER A 340 -4.75 1.15 7.00
CA SER A 340 -4.50 0.39 5.78
C SER A 340 -5.56 -0.70 5.61
N ILE A 341 -5.98 -0.93 4.36
CA ILE A 341 -6.78 -2.10 3.97
C ILE A 341 -6.00 -2.96 2.98
N GLU A 342 -6.31 -4.26 2.94
CA GLU A 342 -5.82 -5.14 1.89
C GLU A 342 -6.34 -4.69 0.52
N GLY A 343 -5.41 -4.45 -0.41
CA GLY A 343 -5.69 -3.96 -1.74
C GLY A 343 -5.61 -5.00 -2.82
N GLU A 344 -5.63 -6.29 -2.47
CA GLU A 344 -5.40 -7.40 -3.39
C GLU A 344 -6.65 -8.26 -3.58
N TYR A 345 -6.78 -8.89 -4.75
CA TYR A 345 -7.73 -9.96 -4.99
C TYR A 345 -7.10 -11.03 -5.88
N ASP A 346 -7.63 -12.25 -5.80
CA ASP A 346 -7.13 -13.39 -6.55
C ASP A 346 -8.20 -13.96 -7.49
N PRO A 347 -8.06 -13.79 -8.84
CA PRO A 347 -9.06 -14.28 -9.78
C PRO A 347 -9.18 -15.82 -9.79
N PHE A 348 -8.25 -16.54 -9.17
CA PHE A 348 -8.24 -18.00 -9.10
C PHE A 348 -8.46 -18.54 -7.68
N GLU A 349 -8.85 -17.68 -6.72
CA GLU A 349 -9.04 -18.05 -5.31
C GLU A 349 -9.90 -19.30 -5.15
N LYS A 350 -11.03 -19.35 -5.86
CA LYS A 350 -12.02 -20.44 -5.79
C LYS A 350 -11.67 -21.69 -6.60
N TRP A 351 -10.63 -21.65 -7.43
CA TRP A 351 -10.26 -22.80 -8.25
C TRP A 351 -9.60 -23.87 -7.37
N SER A 352 -9.88 -25.14 -7.61
CA SER A 352 -9.18 -26.22 -6.89
C SER A 352 -7.70 -26.25 -7.26
N ASP A 353 -6.89 -26.97 -6.47
CA ASP A 353 -5.52 -27.27 -6.87
C ASP A 353 -5.49 -28.03 -8.20
N GLY A 354 -4.56 -27.67 -9.10
CA GLY A 354 -4.48 -28.26 -10.42
C GLY A 354 -3.62 -27.51 -11.42
N ILE A 355 -3.60 -28.03 -12.65
CA ILE A 355 -2.91 -27.46 -13.81
C ILE A 355 -3.99 -26.99 -14.79
N TYR A 356 -4.02 -25.69 -15.07
CA TYR A 356 -5.06 -25.07 -15.87
C TYR A 356 -4.48 -24.37 -17.09
N LYS A 357 -5.17 -24.49 -18.22
CA LYS A 357 -4.95 -23.60 -19.35
C LYS A 357 -5.66 -22.29 -19.07
N ILE A 358 -4.94 -21.18 -19.13
CA ILE A 358 -5.51 -19.84 -18.90
C ILE A 358 -5.24 -18.92 -20.08
N SER A 359 -6.06 -17.88 -20.22
CA SER A 359 -5.82 -16.84 -21.21
C SER A 359 -4.72 -15.87 -20.76
N LYS A 360 -4.21 -15.09 -21.71
CA LYS A 360 -3.29 -13.98 -21.44
C LYS A 360 -3.92 -12.94 -20.50
N GLU A 361 -5.21 -12.66 -20.69
CA GLU A 361 -5.96 -11.69 -19.91
C GLU A 361 -6.07 -12.15 -18.46
N GLN A 362 -6.37 -13.42 -18.22
CA GLN A 362 -6.40 -14.01 -16.87
C GLN A 362 -5.02 -13.97 -16.19
N TYR A 363 -3.94 -14.23 -16.95
CA TYR A 363 -2.57 -14.12 -16.46
C TYR A 363 -2.19 -12.68 -16.06
N VAL A 364 -2.57 -11.69 -16.88
CA VAL A 364 -2.36 -10.27 -16.57
C VAL A 364 -3.24 -9.83 -15.40
N GLU A 365 -4.48 -10.29 -15.35
CA GLU A 365 -5.44 -10.02 -14.28
C GLU A 365 -4.94 -10.52 -12.92
N PHE A 366 -4.36 -11.73 -12.86
CA PHE A 366 -3.75 -12.28 -11.65
C PHE A 366 -2.70 -11.36 -11.02
N TYR A 367 -1.77 -10.85 -11.83
CA TYR A 367 -0.74 -9.94 -11.33
C TYR A 367 -1.31 -8.57 -11.00
N ARG A 368 -2.27 -8.08 -11.80
CA ARG A 368 -2.95 -6.83 -11.53
C ARG A 368 -3.73 -6.86 -10.22
N GLY A 369 -4.41 -7.97 -9.91
CA GLY A 369 -5.08 -8.19 -8.64
C GLY A 369 -4.15 -8.19 -7.44
N ARG A 370 -2.85 -8.39 -7.68
CA ARG A 370 -1.77 -8.29 -6.69
C ARG A 370 -1.02 -6.95 -6.75
N ASN A 371 -1.59 -5.95 -7.45
CA ASN A 371 -1.01 -4.63 -7.74
C ASN A 371 0.34 -4.66 -8.46
N VAL A 372 0.59 -5.69 -9.28
CA VAL A 372 1.82 -5.84 -10.06
C VAL A 372 1.52 -5.62 -11.54
N HIS A 373 2.13 -4.60 -12.12
CA HIS A 373 2.04 -4.38 -13.55
C HIS A 373 3.02 -5.31 -14.29
N ILE A 374 2.51 -6.11 -15.21
CA ILE A 374 3.31 -6.96 -16.09
C ILE A 374 3.06 -6.61 -17.56
N ILE A 375 4.07 -6.82 -18.40
CA ILE A 375 3.95 -6.72 -19.86
C ILE A 375 4.04 -8.13 -20.43
N CYS A 376 2.98 -8.60 -21.08
CA CYS A 376 2.96 -9.87 -21.80
C CYS A 376 2.74 -9.58 -23.30
N ASN A 377 3.77 -9.81 -24.11
CA ASN A 377 3.76 -9.42 -25.53
C ASN A 377 3.41 -10.56 -26.48
N ARG A 378 3.15 -11.79 -26.00
CA ARG A 378 2.92 -12.97 -26.86
C ARG A 378 1.61 -13.69 -26.48
N PRO A 379 0.83 -14.18 -27.46
CA PRO A 379 -0.48 -14.80 -27.24
C PRO A 379 -0.43 -16.33 -27.04
N ASP A 380 0.73 -16.92 -26.73
CA ASP A 380 0.84 -18.40 -26.68
C ASP A 380 0.07 -19.02 -25.50
N GLN A 381 -0.10 -20.34 -25.54
CA GLN A 381 -0.78 -21.14 -24.51
C GLN A 381 -0.10 -21.00 -23.14
N ILE A 382 -0.79 -20.39 -22.18
CA ILE A 382 -0.33 -20.27 -20.78
C ILE A 382 -0.96 -21.39 -19.95
N TYR A 383 -0.14 -21.97 -19.08
CA TYR A 383 -0.53 -22.89 -18.03
C TYR A 383 -0.34 -22.22 -16.67
N MET A 384 -1.38 -22.22 -15.84
CA MET A 384 -1.31 -21.88 -14.42
C MET A 384 -1.30 -23.17 -13.61
N LEU A 385 -0.35 -23.26 -12.70
CA LEU A 385 -0.26 -24.30 -11.69
C LEU A 385 -0.71 -23.67 -10.38
N LYS A 386 -1.78 -24.20 -9.78
CA LYS A 386 -2.24 -23.78 -8.46
C LYS A 386 -2.10 -24.95 -7.50
N ARG A 387 -1.40 -24.74 -6.39
CA ARG A 387 -1.33 -25.74 -5.31
C ARG A 387 -1.20 -25.07 -3.95
N ASN A 388 -2.13 -25.34 -3.03
CA ASN A 388 -2.18 -24.72 -1.70
C ASN A 388 -2.03 -23.18 -1.74
N ASN A 389 -2.81 -22.53 -2.60
CA ASN A 389 -2.75 -21.07 -2.89
C ASN A 389 -1.39 -20.55 -3.38
N LYS A 390 -0.45 -21.42 -3.74
CA LYS A 390 0.77 -21.06 -4.46
C LYS A 390 0.55 -21.21 -5.96
N TYR A 391 1.10 -20.26 -6.72
CA TYR A 391 0.93 -20.17 -8.15
C TYR A 391 2.26 -20.28 -8.89
N MET A 392 2.25 -20.90 -10.06
CA MET A 392 3.35 -20.85 -11.02
C MET A 392 2.78 -20.78 -12.43
N PHE A 393 3.42 -20.03 -13.31
CA PHE A 393 2.94 -19.84 -14.68
C PHE A 393 3.98 -20.34 -15.68
N LEU A 394 3.53 -21.14 -16.63
CA LEU A 394 4.34 -21.63 -17.73
C LEU A 394 3.68 -21.27 -19.07
N GLN A 395 4.49 -21.12 -20.10
CA GLN A 395 4.04 -20.85 -21.46
C GLN A 395 4.58 -21.91 -22.40
N GLN A 396 3.69 -22.53 -23.16
CA GLN A 396 4.07 -23.45 -24.23
C GLN A 396 4.21 -22.67 -25.54
N GLY A 397 5.46 -22.54 -26.01
CA GLY A 397 5.79 -22.08 -27.35
C GLY A 397 6.54 -23.18 -28.11
N LYS A 398 7.63 -22.81 -28.81
CA LYS A 398 8.58 -23.78 -29.40
C LYS A 398 9.22 -24.71 -28.37
N ARG A 399 9.33 -24.23 -27.14
CA ARG A 399 9.76 -24.94 -25.94
C ARG A 399 8.81 -24.55 -24.80
N LEU A 400 8.92 -25.23 -23.68
CA LEU A 400 8.26 -24.80 -22.46
C LEU A 400 9.07 -23.69 -21.79
N TYR A 401 8.39 -22.68 -21.27
CA TYR A 401 9.00 -21.55 -20.58
C TYR A 401 8.32 -21.32 -19.23
N VAL A 402 9.09 -21.04 -18.18
CA VAL A 402 8.59 -20.45 -16.94
C VAL A 402 8.39 -18.95 -17.15
N LEU A 403 7.26 -18.41 -16.68
CA LEU A 403 6.96 -16.99 -16.76
C LEU A 403 7.31 -16.27 -15.45
N SER A 404 8.34 -15.41 -15.50
CA SER A 404 8.70 -14.47 -14.44
C SER A 404 8.07 -13.11 -14.76
N GLY A 405 6.81 -12.89 -14.36
CA GLY A 405 6.14 -11.60 -14.55
C GLY A 405 6.07 -11.11 -16.00
N GLY A 406 6.00 -12.04 -16.96
CA GLY A 406 5.95 -11.76 -18.41
C GLY A 406 7.26 -12.03 -19.15
N LYS A 407 8.39 -12.14 -18.43
CA LYS A 407 9.65 -12.62 -18.99
C LYS A 407 9.64 -14.15 -19.12
N GLN A 408 10.07 -14.65 -20.27
CA GLN A 408 10.23 -16.09 -20.52
C GLN A 408 11.62 -16.57 -20.08
N CYS A 409 11.64 -17.61 -19.26
CA CYS A 409 12.83 -18.39 -18.92
C CYS A 409 12.62 -19.82 -19.42
N VAL A 410 13.62 -20.43 -20.08
CA VAL A 410 13.47 -21.82 -20.58
C VAL A 410 13.19 -22.74 -19.39
N ALA A 411 12.17 -23.60 -19.53
CA ALA A 411 11.89 -24.63 -18.55
C ALA A 411 12.76 -25.86 -18.82
N ASP A 412 13.29 -26.45 -17.76
CA ASP A 412 14.17 -27.63 -17.81
C ASP A 412 13.40 -28.95 -17.74
N PHE A 413 12.14 -28.93 -17.27
CA PHE A 413 11.31 -30.12 -17.03
C PHE A 413 9.92 -29.96 -17.65
N GLU A 414 9.14 -31.05 -17.73
CA GLU A 414 7.73 -30.95 -18.11
C GLU A 414 6.84 -30.30 -17.01
N ILE A 415 5.62 -29.92 -17.40
CA ILE A 415 4.68 -29.19 -16.53
C ILE A 415 4.34 -29.97 -15.24
N SER A 416 4.17 -31.31 -15.34
CA SER A 416 3.83 -32.16 -14.19
C SER A 416 4.92 -32.11 -13.12
N TYR A 417 6.19 -32.13 -13.52
CA TYR A 417 7.31 -32.04 -12.59
C TYR A 417 7.21 -30.80 -11.70
N TYR A 418 6.96 -29.63 -12.29
CA TYR A 418 6.81 -28.39 -11.53
C TYR A 418 5.62 -28.45 -10.57
N PHE A 419 4.47 -28.95 -11.03
CA PHE A 419 3.27 -29.04 -10.20
C PHE A 419 3.45 -29.99 -8.99
N GLU A 420 4.11 -31.13 -9.21
CA GLU A 420 4.37 -32.12 -8.17
C GLU A 420 5.33 -31.59 -7.10
N ASN A 421 6.32 -30.79 -7.50
CA ASN A 421 7.41 -30.34 -6.64
C ASN A 421 7.25 -28.89 -6.11
N MET A 422 6.29 -28.10 -6.61
CA MET A 422 6.20 -26.66 -6.30
C MET A 422 6.01 -26.35 -4.81
N LEU A 423 5.33 -27.20 -4.04
CA LEU A 423 5.15 -26.99 -2.61
C LEU A 423 6.47 -27.18 -1.84
N GLU A 424 7.19 -28.25 -2.14
CA GLU A 424 8.49 -28.52 -1.52
C GLU A 424 9.48 -27.42 -1.88
N TYR A 425 9.52 -27.03 -3.15
CA TYR A 425 10.30 -25.88 -3.61
C TYR A 425 9.95 -24.61 -2.84
N ALA A 426 8.66 -24.28 -2.75
CA ALA A 426 8.20 -23.08 -2.07
C ALA A 426 8.58 -23.06 -0.59
N ASN A 427 8.41 -24.19 0.10
CA ASN A 427 8.72 -24.30 1.53
C ASN A 427 10.22 -24.12 1.79
N ARG A 428 11.08 -24.80 1.03
CA ARG A 428 12.54 -24.66 1.17
C ARG A 428 13.00 -23.25 0.86
N LEU A 429 12.45 -22.67 -0.20
CA LEU A 429 12.81 -21.32 -0.61
C LEU A 429 12.37 -20.28 0.42
N ALA A 430 11.19 -20.46 1.02
CA ALA A 430 10.72 -19.63 2.13
C ALA A 430 11.65 -19.72 3.34
N GLN A 431 12.07 -20.93 3.73
CA GLN A 431 13.01 -21.12 4.83
C GLN A 431 14.36 -20.42 4.59
N LEU A 432 14.83 -20.39 3.35
CA LEU A 432 16.07 -19.67 2.99
C LEU A 432 15.91 -18.15 3.10
N TYR A 433 14.77 -17.61 2.67
CA TYR A 433 14.57 -16.17 2.60
C TYR A 433 14.10 -15.53 3.91
N LEU A 434 13.33 -16.26 4.73
CA LEU A 434 12.69 -15.71 5.93
C LEU A 434 13.65 -14.99 6.89
N PRO A 435 14.89 -15.49 7.17
CA PRO A 435 15.84 -14.77 8.00
C PRO A 435 16.26 -13.41 7.41
N LEU A 436 16.45 -13.34 6.09
CA LEU A 436 16.80 -12.09 5.40
C LEU A 436 15.61 -11.12 5.43
N LYS A 437 14.41 -11.62 5.16
CA LYS A 437 13.16 -10.84 5.23
C LYS A 437 12.99 -10.22 6.61
N ASN A 438 13.18 -10.97 7.69
CA ASN A 438 13.03 -10.46 9.05
C ASN A 438 13.95 -9.27 9.35
N VAL A 439 15.18 -9.27 8.83
CA VAL A 439 16.11 -8.15 8.99
C VAL A 439 15.68 -6.97 8.14
N LEU A 440 15.28 -7.21 6.89
CA LEU A 440 14.75 -6.18 5.99
C LEU A 440 13.53 -5.49 6.60
N ASP A 441 12.60 -6.24 7.20
CA ASP A 441 11.40 -5.73 7.87
C ASP A 441 11.75 -4.84 9.07
N GLN A 442 12.77 -5.21 9.85
CA GLN A 442 13.26 -4.38 10.94
C GLN A 442 13.88 -3.07 10.44
N ILE A 443 14.68 -3.12 9.36
CA ILE A 443 15.24 -1.91 8.73
C ILE A 443 14.10 -1.02 8.22
N SER A 444 13.10 -1.59 7.55
CA SER A 444 11.92 -0.86 7.09
C SER A 444 11.19 -0.16 8.24
N ARG A 445 10.93 -0.86 9.36
CA ARG A 445 10.34 -0.23 10.56
C ARG A 445 11.19 0.92 11.09
N GLU A 446 12.51 0.76 11.14
CA GLU A 446 13.41 1.84 11.56
C GLU A 446 13.37 3.04 10.59
N VAL A 447 13.28 2.80 9.28
CA VAL A 447 13.11 3.84 8.25
C VAL A 447 11.83 4.66 8.48
N HIS A 448 10.70 3.98 8.74
CA HIS A 448 9.44 4.64 9.04
C HIS A 448 9.52 5.56 10.28
N LEU A 449 10.26 5.15 11.33
CA LEU A 449 10.35 5.92 12.57
C LEU A 449 10.92 7.34 12.37
N PHE A 450 11.84 7.53 11.41
CA PHE A 450 12.41 8.85 11.11
C PHE A 450 11.81 9.50 9.85
N GLY A 451 10.71 8.94 9.32
CA GLY A 451 9.89 9.56 8.28
C GLY A 451 10.17 9.11 6.84
N GLY A 452 10.92 8.03 6.63
CA GLY A 452 11.09 7.44 5.29
C GLY A 452 9.99 6.43 4.91
N HIS A 453 9.97 6.02 3.64
CA HIS A 453 8.95 5.13 3.07
C HIS A 453 9.05 3.67 3.51
N GLY A 454 10.26 3.14 3.76
CA GLY A 454 10.48 1.76 4.17
C GLY A 454 10.16 0.68 3.12
N THR A 455 9.91 1.04 1.86
CA THR A 455 9.59 0.07 0.79
C THR A 455 10.74 -0.91 0.57
N ILE A 456 10.44 -2.21 0.54
CA ILE A 456 11.43 -3.26 0.33
C ILE A 456 11.36 -3.81 -1.09
N HIS A 457 12.48 -3.83 -1.80
CA HIS A 457 12.62 -4.50 -3.10
C HIS A 457 13.94 -5.27 -3.17
N GLY A 458 13.84 -6.58 -2.96
CA GLY A 458 15.01 -7.45 -2.91
C GLY A 458 15.81 -7.22 -1.62
N CYS A 459 17.02 -6.72 -1.75
CA CYS A 459 17.91 -6.39 -0.63
C CYS A 459 17.92 -4.89 -0.28
N ILE A 460 17.01 -4.10 -0.83
CA ILE A 460 17.01 -2.64 -0.71
C ILE A 460 15.78 -2.20 0.08
N VAL A 461 15.98 -1.27 1.00
CA VAL A 461 14.93 -0.55 1.73
C VAL A 461 14.99 0.93 1.36
N ASP A 462 13.89 1.46 0.84
CA ASP A 462 13.78 2.86 0.40
C ASP A 462 13.54 3.80 1.58
N ILE A 463 14.36 4.84 1.72
CA ILE A 463 14.06 6.00 2.56
C ILE A 463 13.11 6.91 1.80
N ASP A 464 13.41 7.17 0.53
CA ASP A 464 12.53 7.82 -0.44
C ASP A 464 12.81 7.29 -1.86
N HIS A 465 12.34 7.99 -2.88
CA HIS A 465 12.55 7.58 -4.28
C HIS A 465 14.03 7.52 -4.71
N TYR A 466 14.89 8.33 -4.09
CA TYR A 466 16.30 8.49 -4.46
C TYR A 466 17.27 8.01 -3.39
N MET A 467 16.84 7.94 -2.13
CA MET A 467 17.63 7.52 -0.98
C MET A 467 17.26 6.11 -0.55
N HIS A 468 18.27 5.26 -0.41
CA HIS A 468 18.10 3.83 -0.18
C HIS A 468 19.09 3.31 0.85
N ILE A 469 18.74 2.20 1.48
CA ILE A 469 19.64 1.39 2.32
C ILE A 469 19.68 -0.02 1.73
N TYR A 470 20.83 -0.43 1.22
CA TYR A 470 21.04 -1.81 0.76
C TYR A 470 21.59 -2.67 1.90
N LEU A 471 20.97 -3.83 2.13
CA LEU A 471 21.48 -4.88 3.00
C LEU A 471 22.24 -5.89 2.14
N ASN A 472 23.55 -5.99 2.34
CA ASN A 472 24.34 -7.01 1.66
C ASN A 472 23.98 -8.40 2.21
N PRO A 473 23.42 -9.31 1.39
CA PRO A 473 22.97 -10.61 1.88
C PRO A 473 24.14 -11.55 2.23
N PHE A 474 25.38 -11.24 1.80
CA PHE A 474 26.54 -12.10 2.02
C PHE A 474 27.24 -11.83 3.36
N ASP A 475 27.34 -10.57 3.79
CA ASP A 475 28.05 -10.16 5.01
C ASP A 475 27.17 -9.41 6.02
N GLY A 476 25.92 -9.10 5.67
CA GLY A 476 24.97 -8.37 6.51
C GLY A 476 25.27 -6.87 6.66
N SER A 477 26.19 -6.30 5.89
CA SER A 477 26.51 -4.87 5.91
C SER A 477 25.36 -4.02 5.35
N LEU A 478 25.19 -2.82 5.92
CA LEU A 478 24.25 -1.82 5.43
C LEU A 478 24.99 -0.77 4.62
N VAL A 479 24.51 -0.51 3.40
CA VAL A 479 25.09 0.43 2.46
C VAL A 479 24.05 1.49 2.10
N PRO A 480 24.05 2.64 2.80
CA PRO A 480 23.21 3.78 2.46
C PRO A 480 23.71 4.45 1.18
N TYR A 481 22.83 4.75 0.23
CA TYR A 481 23.20 5.40 -1.02
C TYR A 481 22.09 6.29 -1.58
N TYR A 482 22.50 7.23 -2.42
CA TYR A 482 21.62 8.03 -3.27
C TYR A 482 21.77 7.56 -4.72
N ALA A 483 20.68 7.40 -5.47
CA ALA A 483 20.72 7.05 -6.89
C ALA A 483 19.59 7.70 -7.68
N LEU A 484 19.92 8.32 -8.82
CA LEU A 484 18.94 8.77 -9.82
C LEU A 484 18.61 7.66 -10.83
N ASN A 485 19.53 6.72 -11.01
CA ASN A 485 19.38 5.58 -11.90
C ASN A 485 20.32 4.43 -11.47
N PRO A 486 20.14 3.23 -12.05
CA PRO A 486 20.95 2.07 -11.71
C PRO A 486 22.44 2.16 -12.06
N ASP A 487 22.89 3.17 -12.80
CA ASP A 487 24.30 3.31 -13.21
C ASP A 487 25.08 4.28 -12.35
N PHE A 488 24.42 5.22 -11.66
CA PHE A 488 25.11 6.26 -10.90
C PHE A 488 24.62 6.29 -9.45
N LYS A 489 25.46 5.80 -8.53
CA LYS A 489 25.17 5.77 -7.09
C LYS A 489 26.20 6.54 -6.33
N THR A 490 25.73 7.29 -5.35
CA THR A 490 26.57 7.97 -4.38
C THR A 490 26.43 7.21 -3.06
N VAL A 491 27.45 6.45 -2.68
CA VAL A 491 27.44 5.64 -1.45
C VAL A 491 27.97 6.45 -0.27
N TYR A 492 27.30 6.30 0.86
CA TYR A 492 27.61 6.99 2.11
C TYR A 492 27.99 5.99 3.21
N LYS A 493 28.84 6.43 4.13
CA LYS A 493 29.30 5.60 5.26
C LYS A 493 28.23 5.29 6.30
N SER A 494 27.17 6.10 6.33
CA SER A 494 26.05 5.95 7.27
C SER A 494 24.82 6.67 6.74
N THR A 495 23.65 6.26 7.22
CA THR A 495 22.36 6.92 6.90
C THR A 495 22.36 8.38 7.37
N GLU A 496 23.03 8.67 8.48
CA GLU A 496 23.24 10.04 8.96
C GLU A 496 23.98 10.89 7.93
N LYS A 497 25.08 10.39 7.35
CA LYS A 497 25.86 11.11 6.33
C LYS A 497 25.10 11.29 5.02
N LEU A 498 24.28 10.31 4.65
CA LEU A 498 23.35 10.42 3.53
C LEU A 498 22.34 11.56 3.77
N LEU A 499 21.67 11.58 4.93
CA LEU A 499 20.68 12.61 5.27
C LEU A 499 21.33 14.01 5.41
N GLU A 500 22.51 14.12 6.02
CA GLU A 500 23.28 15.35 6.12
C GLU A 500 23.62 15.94 4.75
N ALA A 501 24.01 15.11 3.78
CA ALA A 501 24.45 15.56 2.47
C ALA A 501 23.37 16.32 1.68
N TYR A 502 22.09 16.08 1.98
CA TYR A 502 20.95 16.71 1.32
C TYR A 502 20.09 17.58 2.24
N SER A 503 20.35 17.57 3.55
CA SER A 503 19.74 18.50 4.51
C SER A 503 20.27 19.93 4.28
N GLY A 504 19.40 20.94 4.44
CA GLY A 504 19.79 22.35 4.29
C GLY A 504 20.06 22.84 2.85
N ARG A 505 19.84 22.00 1.82
CA ARG A 505 19.83 22.45 0.42
C ARG A 505 18.59 23.30 0.10
N TYR A 506 18.53 23.90 -1.08
CA TYR A 506 17.35 24.60 -1.57
C TYR A 506 16.31 23.61 -2.11
N GLY A 507 15.02 23.89 -1.88
CA GLY A 507 13.89 23.11 -2.38
C GLY A 507 13.06 22.39 -1.32
N LEU A 508 11.86 21.93 -1.69
CA LEU A 508 10.90 21.28 -0.79
C LEU A 508 11.45 19.98 -0.18
N ALA A 509 12.15 19.16 -0.98
CA ALA A 509 12.77 17.91 -0.52
C ALA A 509 13.82 18.15 0.58
N ALA A 510 14.59 19.24 0.50
CA ALA A 510 15.61 19.55 1.49
C ALA A 510 15.04 19.90 2.88
N LYS A 511 13.85 20.51 2.95
CA LYS A 511 13.11 20.71 4.21
C LYS A 511 12.69 19.36 4.81
N SER A 512 12.23 18.43 3.98
CA SER A 512 11.90 17.07 4.40
C SER A 512 13.13 16.34 4.96
N TYR A 513 14.25 16.38 4.26
CA TYR A 513 15.51 15.75 4.70
C TYR A 513 16.04 16.34 6.00
N THR A 514 15.92 17.65 6.19
CA THR A 514 16.29 18.32 7.44
C THR A 514 15.43 17.84 8.61
N LYS A 515 14.13 17.61 8.38
CA LYS A 515 13.22 17.04 9.39
C LYS A 515 13.57 15.58 9.70
N MET A 516 13.80 14.77 8.66
CA MET A 516 14.21 13.37 8.82
C MET A 516 15.53 13.24 9.58
N LEU A 517 16.54 14.06 9.26
CA LEU A 517 17.82 14.10 9.98
C LEU A 517 17.63 14.43 11.46
N LYS A 518 16.82 15.44 11.78
CA LYS A 518 16.52 15.79 13.19
C LYS A 518 15.86 14.64 13.94
N GLN A 519 14.87 13.97 13.32
CA GLN A 519 14.18 12.82 13.90
C GLN A 519 15.14 11.63 14.08
N TYR A 520 15.91 11.30 13.04
CA TYR A 520 16.93 10.26 13.06
C TYR A 520 17.92 10.47 14.22
N THR A 521 18.48 11.68 14.35
CA THR A 521 19.44 12.00 15.42
C THR A 521 18.82 11.87 16.81
N ALA A 522 17.57 12.29 16.98
CA ALA A 522 16.85 12.13 18.25
C ALA A 522 16.60 10.65 18.59
N LEU A 523 16.19 9.84 17.62
CA LEU A 523 15.93 8.41 17.79
C LEU A 523 17.21 7.60 18.03
N LYS A 524 18.29 7.93 17.32
CA LYS A 524 19.63 7.38 17.52
C LYS A 524 20.12 7.62 18.95
N LYS A 525 19.99 8.85 19.48
CA LYS A 525 20.32 9.18 20.88
C LYS A 525 19.52 8.36 21.88
N LYS A 526 18.25 8.08 21.57
CA LYS A 526 17.35 7.24 22.38
C LYS A 526 17.54 5.73 22.14
N LYS A 527 18.53 5.31 21.34
CA LYS A 527 18.80 3.91 20.97
C LYS A 527 17.59 3.19 20.34
N LYS A 528 16.73 3.93 19.62
CA LYS A 528 15.53 3.40 18.94
C LYS A 528 15.78 2.95 17.49
N LEU A 529 17.02 2.99 17.02
CA LEU A 529 17.42 2.58 15.66
C LEU A 529 18.58 1.55 15.69
N PRO A 530 18.43 0.42 16.39
CA PRO A 530 19.55 -0.50 16.66
C PRO A 530 20.25 -1.07 15.42
N LEU A 531 19.56 -1.25 14.29
CA LEU A 531 20.16 -1.78 13.06
C LEU A 531 20.84 -0.67 12.26
N ILE A 532 20.09 0.36 11.89
CA ILE A 532 20.57 1.41 10.98
C ILE A 532 21.67 2.26 11.64
N SER A 533 21.61 2.42 12.96
CA SER A 533 22.64 3.17 13.70
C SER A 533 23.75 2.29 14.31
N GLY A 534 23.58 0.96 14.36
CA GLY A 534 24.40 0.08 15.20
C GLY A 534 25.34 -0.92 14.49
N ARG A 535 25.27 -1.12 13.17
CA ARG A 535 26.13 -2.14 12.50
C ARG A 535 27.52 -1.63 12.07
N LYS A 536 28.48 -2.57 12.09
CA LYS A 536 29.92 -2.39 11.82
C LYS A 536 30.19 -1.67 10.49
N LYS A 537 31.12 -0.71 10.56
CA LYS A 537 31.77 -0.01 9.45
C LYS A 537 32.14 -0.99 8.34
N CYS A 538 31.89 -0.62 7.09
CA CYS A 538 32.56 -1.20 5.93
C CYS A 538 34.06 -1.32 6.25
N SER A 539 34.63 -2.52 6.13
CA SER A 539 36.07 -2.74 6.13
C SER A 539 36.66 -2.23 4.81
N GLY A 540 36.62 -0.90 4.63
CA GLY A 540 37.35 -0.17 3.60
C GLY A 540 38.23 0.84 4.31
N SER A 541 39.54 0.64 4.23
CA SER A 541 40.55 1.52 4.83
C SER A 541 40.40 2.96 4.35
N GLY A 542 40.39 3.91 5.29
CA GLY A 542 40.93 5.26 5.13
C GLY A 542 40.56 6.08 3.89
N SER A 543 39.39 6.73 3.90
CA SER A 543 39.19 8.07 3.30
C SER A 543 37.82 8.61 3.73
N SER A 544 37.70 9.90 4.06
CA SER A 544 36.43 10.55 4.44
C SER A 544 35.42 10.72 3.29
N SER A 545 35.75 10.29 2.08
CA SER A 545 34.99 10.63 0.88
C SER A 545 33.80 9.71 0.61
N THR A 546 32.63 10.33 0.46
CA THR A 546 31.54 9.89 -0.42
C THR A 546 32.10 9.23 -1.69
N GLN A 547 31.61 8.04 -2.07
CA GLN A 547 32.12 7.31 -3.23
C GLN A 547 31.06 7.24 -4.33
N LEU A 548 31.42 7.66 -5.55
CA LEU A 548 30.64 7.37 -6.75
C LEU A 548 30.89 5.90 -7.15
N VAL A 549 29.82 5.12 -7.20
CA VAL A 549 29.85 3.71 -7.62
C VAL A 549 29.04 3.58 -8.90
N THR A 550 29.70 3.16 -9.98
CA THR A 550 29.07 2.92 -11.29
C THR A 550 28.74 1.45 -11.55
N SER A 551 29.26 0.55 -10.71
CA SER A 551 29.00 -0.89 -10.82
C SER A 551 27.55 -1.22 -10.47
N ARG A 552 26.96 -2.15 -11.22
CA ARG A 552 25.64 -2.77 -10.93
C ARG A 552 25.74 -4.03 -10.06
N ALA A 553 26.94 -4.39 -9.57
CA ALA A 553 27.17 -5.66 -8.87
C ALA A 553 26.22 -5.92 -7.69
N MET A 554 25.88 -4.88 -6.91
CA MET A 554 24.95 -5.01 -5.78
C MET A 554 23.50 -5.35 -6.19
N TYR A 555 23.10 -5.06 -7.43
CA TYR A 555 21.74 -5.33 -7.90
C TYR A 555 21.53 -6.77 -8.36
N SER A 556 22.59 -7.49 -8.75
CA SER A 556 22.47 -8.89 -9.16
C SER A 556 21.91 -9.79 -8.03
N PRO A 557 22.49 -9.82 -6.82
CA PRO A 557 21.92 -10.58 -5.71
C PRO A 557 20.56 -10.02 -5.27
N SER A 558 20.38 -8.69 -5.28
CA SER A 558 19.10 -8.06 -4.95
C SER A 558 17.98 -8.49 -5.89
N ALA A 559 18.23 -8.57 -7.19
CA ALA A 559 17.25 -9.01 -8.18
C ALA A 559 16.84 -10.47 -7.97
N LYS A 560 17.78 -11.35 -7.61
CA LYS A 560 17.47 -12.73 -7.25
C LYS A 560 16.57 -12.80 -6.03
N ILE A 561 16.90 -12.06 -4.97
CA ILE A 561 16.06 -11.96 -3.76
C ILE A 561 14.68 -11.38 -4.09
N TYR A 562 14.62 -10.38 -4.97
CA TYR A 562 13.35 -9.79 -5.40
C TYR A 562 12.43 -10.81 -6.07
N GLU A 563 12.97 -11.73 -6.87
CA GLU A 563 12.17 -12.85 -7.41
C GLU A 563 11.66 -13.80 -6.31
N LEU A 564 12.43 -14.01 -5.24
CA LEU A 564 12.00 -14.82 -4.08
C LEU A 564 10.91 -14.12 -3.27
N GLN A 565 11.00 -12.79 -3.18
CA GLN A 565 10.05 -11.96 -2.45
C GLN A 565 8.62 -12.17 -2.98
N TYR A 566 8.42 -12.38 -4.28
CA TYR A 566 7.10 -12.68 -4.86
C TYR A 566 6.47 -13.99 -4.36
N LEU A 567 7.28 -14.99 -4.03
CA LEU A 567 6.75 -16.25 -3.49
C LEU A 567 6.13 -16.03 -2.10
N ILE A 568 6.77 -15.19 -1.28
CA ILE A 568 6.32 -14.91 0.08
C ILE A 568 5.20 -13.88 0.08
N ASP A 569 5.41 -12.76 -0.61
CA ASP A 569 4.52 -11.62 -0.51
C ASP A 569 3.30 -11.74 -1.43
N LYS A 570 3.38 -12.53 -2.52
CA LYS A 570 2.35 -12.62 -3.58
C LYS A 570 1.94 -14.05 -3.93
N ASN A 571 2.46 -15.04 -3.19
CA ASN A 571 2.20 -16.46 -3.38
C ASN A 571 2.50 -16.98 -4.80
N VAL A 572 3.48 -16.41 -5.51
CA VAL A 572 3.80 -16.80 -6.89
C VAL A 572 5.27 -17.13 -7.09
N ILE A 573 5.52 -18.33 -7.63
CA ILE A 573 6.84 -18.80 -8.08
C ILE A 573 7.09 -18.22 -9.47
N ARG A 574 8.06 -17.31 -9.57
CA ARG A 574 8.51 -16.71 -10.84
C ARG A 574 9.78 -17.34 -11.40
N HIS A 575 10.54 -18.01 -10.56
CA HIS A 575 11.83 -18.60 -10.90
C HIS A 575 11.95 -19.99 -10.30
N TRP A 576 12.53 -20.93 -11.05
CA TRP A 576 12.82 -22.29 -10.59
C TRP A 576 14.32 -22.56 -10.56
N GLN A 577 14.82 -23.13 -9.47
CA GLN A 577 16.18 -23.68 -9.39
C GLN A 577 16.10 -25.07 -8.78
N ASP A 578 16.32 -26.09 -9.61
CA ASP A 578 16.13 -27.47 -9.19
C ASP A 578 17.01 -27.91 -8.01
N ASP A 579 18.18 -27.29 -7.91
CA ASP A 579 19.13 -27.53 -6.83
C ASP A 579 18.54 -27.23 -5.42
N ILE A 580 17.54 -26.36 -5.32
CA ILE A 580 16.84 -26.08 -4.04
C ILE A 580 16.13 -27.34 -3.53
N ILE A 581 15.62 -28.17 -4.44
CA ILE A 581 14.99 -29.45 -4.09
C ILE A 581 16.06 -30.53 -3.89
N ARG A 582 17.08 -30.57 -4.77
CA ARG A 582 18.09 -31.64 -4.78
C ARG A 582 19.15 -31.56 -3.67
N HIS A 583 19.40 -30.37 -3.11
CA HIS A 583 20.47 -30.15 -2.14
C HIS A 583 20.01 -29.29 -0.94
N ASN A 584 20.60 -29.52 0.24
CA ASN A 584 20.48 -28.62 1.39
C ASN A 584 21.35 -27.36 1.15
N LEU A 585 20.89 -26.47 0.27
CA LEU A 585 21.62 -25.24 -0.06
C LEU A 585 21.46 -24.17 1.02
N ASN A 586 22.49 -23.32 1.17
CA ASN A 586 22.44 -22.05 1.90
C ASN A 586 22.15 -20.91 0.90
N ILE A 587 21.54 -19.81 1.35
CA ILE A 587 21.26 -18.58 0.56
C ILE A 587 22.47 -18.10 -0.27
N ASN A 588 23.70 -18.23 0.22
CA ASN A 588 24.91 -17.85 -0.51
C ASN A 588 25.12 -18.68 -1.79
N CYS A 589 24.76 -19.97 -1.78
CA CYS A 589 24.82 -20.83 -2.96
C CYS A 589 23.71 -20.51 -3.97
N ALA A 590 22.51 -20.17 -3.48
CA ALA A 590 21.40 -19.74 -4.34
C ALA A 590 21.69 -18.38 -5.03
N LEU A 591 22.44 -17.49 -4.35
CA LEU A 591 22.79 -16.17 -4.86
C LEU A 591 24.03 -16.15 -5.77
N SER A 592 25.00 -17.05 -5.58
CA SER A 592 26.28 -17.03 -6.30
C SER A 592 26.26 -17.68 -7.68
N ARG A 593 25.30 -18.57 -7.98
CA ARG A 593 25.22 -19.23 -9.29
C ARG A 593 24.59 -18.30 -10.32
N ASN A 594 25.38 -17.87 -11.31
CA ASN A 594 24.87 -17.18 -12.49
C ASN A 594 23.92 -18.14 -13.23
N THR A 595 22.70 -17.69 -13.48
CA THR A 595 21.83 -18.28 -14.49
C THR A 595 22.63 -18.30 -15.79
N LYS A 596 22.93 -19.50 -16.31
CA LYS A 596 23.44 -19.63 -17.67
C LYS A 596 22.41 -18.96 -18.58
N ASN A 597 22.82 -17.88 -19.25
CA ASN A 597 22.00 -17.21 -20.26
C ASN A 597 21.73 -18.14 -21.43
#